data_AF-A0A495A3T6-F1
#
_entry.id   AF-A0A495A3T6-F1
#
_cell.length_a   1.000
_cell.length_b   1.000
_cell.length_c   1.000
_cell.angle_alpha   90.00
_cell.angle_beta   90.00
_cell.angle_gamma   90.00
#
_symmetry.space_group_name_H-M   'P 1'
#
loop_
_entity.id
_entity.type
_entity.pdbx_description
1 polymer ?
#
loop_
_entity_poly.entity_id
_entity_poly.type
_entity_poly.pdbx_seq_one_letter_code
_entity_poly.pdbx_strand_id
1 'polypeptide(L)'
;MSDGSRKETGGGRTASEQTPGREPVTPEQSGRREDAAAVGPSHRGAEFERLLAVMDRLRSPGGCPWDAEQTHESLLRYLVEETYEVVEAVESPEPPARRRDALVEELGDVLLQVVFHSRIGEEHEPAQRFDVSDVVAAVTDKLVRRHPAVFGEDVLTAGVGGAVAPAPPARAADPGDGSRRASGDRGQEPAPAASPPGGAERPGTAELAARWDAVKRAEKPQRTRIFDGIPPALPALALGEKALSKARRHGVAGVPPTGPEPAPEQREAAERELGDELLRRVAEASAHGLDAERALRGAVRRFVAENDGPLAG
;
A
#
# COMPACT_ATOMS: atom_id res chain seq x y z
N MET A 1 1.78 -65.73 5.68
CA MET A 1 2.17 -66.09 7.06
C MET A 1 1.27 -65.31 7.99
N SER A 2 0.70 -66.03 8.95
CA SER A 2 -0.42 -65.68 9.80
C SER A 2 -0.09 -64.73 10.95
N ASP A 3 -1.17 -64.23 11.57
CA ASP A 3 -1.39 -64.08 13.01
C ASP A 3 -1.05 -62.76 13.71
N GLY A 4 -2.08 -61.94 14.00
CA GLY A 4 -2.91 -62.11 15.19
C GLY A 4 -2.31 -61.88 16.60
N SER A 5 -2.75 -60.78 17.22
CA SER A 5 -3.06 -60.61 18.65
C SER A 5 -1.98 -60.53 19.76
N ARG A 6 -1.89 -59.31 20.32
CA ARG A 6 -2.24 -58.91 21.70
C ARG A 6 -1.49 -59.53 22.90
N LYS A 7 -0.88 -58.66 23.73
CA LYS A 7 -1.14 -58.63 25.18
C LYS A 7 -0.69 -57.33 25.86
N GLU A 8 -1.59 -56.83 26.71
CA GLU A 8 -1.47 -55.67 27.59
C GLU A 8 -0.70 -55.96 28.90
N THR A 9 -0.58 -54.89 29.69
CA THR A 9 -0.39 -54.77 31.16
C THR A 9 1.06 -54.67 31.63
N GLY A 10 1.44 -53.74 32.51
CA GLY A 10 0.73 -52.73 33.27
C GLY A 10 1.72 -52.07 34.25
N GLY A 11 1.25 -51.11 35.06
CA GLY A 11 1.94 -50.70 36.28
C GLY A 11 2.11 -49.19 36.41
N GLY A 12 1.16 -48.55 37.08
CA GLY A 12 1.17 -47.12 37.37
C GLY A 12 2.11 -46.71 38.50
N ARG A 13 2.23 -45.39 38.68
CA ARG A 13 2.46 -44.72 39.97
C ARG A 13 2.05 -43.25 39.87
N THR A 14 1.22 -42.87 40.81
CA THR A 14 0.72 -41.53 41.13
C THR A 14 1.81 -40.67 41.77
N ALA A 15 1.92 -39.39 41.40
CA ALA A 15 2.56 -38.37 42.23
C ALA A 15 2.05 -36.96 41.87
N SER A 16 1.14 -36.49 42.74
CA SER A 16 1.07 -35.16 43.35
C SER A 16 1.15 -33.89 42.48
N GLU A 17 0.01 -33.19 42.51
CA GLU A 17 -0.16 -31.75 42.32
C GLU A 17 0.90 -30.92 43.05
N GLN A 18 1.45 -29.92 42.34
CA GLN A 18 2.02 -28.73 42.95
C GLN A 18 1.89 -27.56 41.98
N THR A 19 0.86 -26.76 42.22
CA THR A 19 0.62 -25.43 41.64
C THR A 19 1.66 -24.45 42.18
N PRO A 20 2.46 -23.76 41.35
CA PRO A 20 3.27 -22.64 41.83
C PRO A 20 2.39 -21.40 41.97
N GLY A 21 2.52 -20.76 43.14
CA GLY A 21 1.72 -19.62 43.59
C GLY A 21 1.82 -18.40 42.68
N ARG A 22 0.67 -17.74 42.55
CA ARG A 22 0.47 -16.43 41.94
C ARG A 22 0.96 -15.37 42.92
N GLU A 23 2.10 -14.74 42.64
CA GLU A 23 2.52 -13.55 43.37
C GLU A 23 1.61 -12.35 43.05
N PRO A 24 1.28 -11.50 44.03
CA PRO A 24 0.42 -10.33 43.80
C PRO A 24 1.21 -9.21 43.11
N VAL A 25 0.78 -8.84 41.89
CA VAL A 25 1.29 -7.69 41.15
C VAL A 25 0.67 -6.42 41.73
N THR A 26 1.49 -5.53 42.31
CA THR A 26 1.10 -4.19 42.75
C THR A 26 0.96 -3.23 41.55
N PRO A 27 -0.04 -2.32 41.53
CA PRO A 27 -0.25 -1.40 40.42
C PRO A 27 0.42 -0.05 40.66
N GLU A 28 1.62 0.14 40.13
CA GLU A 28 2.33 1.43 40.03
C GLU A 28 3.36 1.21 38.90
N GLN A 29 3.38 1.91 37.76
CA GLN A 29 3.29 3.35 37.56
C GLN A 29 2.74 3.66 36.16
N SER A 30 1.73 4.50 36.15
CA SER A 30 1.25 5.22 34.97
C SER A 30 2.28 6.28 34.57
N GLY A 31 2.52 6.40 33.26
CA GLY A 31 2.79 7.70 32.64
C GLY A 31 4.25 8.13 32.58
N ARG A 32 4.85 7.94 31.41
CA ARG A 32 5.55 9.06 30.76
C ARG A 32 4.87 9.26 29.41
N ARG A 33 4.01 10.27 29.38
CA ARG A 33 3.74 11.01 28.15
C ARG A 33 5.08 11.60 27.76
N GLU A 34 5.67 11.11 26.68
CA GLU A 34 6.82 11.77 26.10
C GLU A 34 6.36 13.13 25.62
N ASP A 35 6.96 14.15 26.22
CA ASP A 35 6.75 15.55 25.92
C ASP A 35 6.98 15.80 24.42
N ALA A 36 5.95 16.32 23.75
CA ALA A 36 6.08 16.86 22.41
C ALA A 36 6.89 18.16 22.47
N ALA A 37 8.22 18.04 22.43
CA ALA A 37 9.14 19.17 22.34
C ALA A 37 10.20 18.89 21.25
N ALA A 38 10.28 19.82 20.30
CA ALA A 38 11.17 19.87 19.13
C ALA A 38 11.02 18.68 18.15
N VAL A 39 10.21 18.86 17.09
CA VAL A 39 10.13 17.88 16.00
C VAL A 39 11.41 17.98 15.16
N GLY A 40 12.49 17.37 15.65
CA GLY A 40 13.51 16.83 14.76
C GLY A 40 12.87 15.80 13.83
N PRO A 41 13.50 15.47 12.69
CA PRO A 41 12.95 14.46 11.81
C PRO A 41 12.70 13.19 12.63
N SER A 42 11.47 12.68 12.59
CA SER A 42 11.16 11.39 13.20
C SER A 42 12.18 10.36 12.70
N HIS A 43 12.51 9.34 13.49
CA HIS A 43 13.40 8.26 13.04
C HIS A 43 13.02 7.78 11.62
N ARG A 44 11.72 7.65 11.33
CA ARG A 44 11.20 7.27 10.01
C ARG A 44 11.56 8.25 8.89
N GLY A 45 11.46 9.55 9.16
CA GLY A 45 11.85 10.61 8.21
C GLY A 45 13.35 10.57 7.91
N ALA A 46 14.18 10.42 8.95
CA ALA A 46 15.63 10.29 8.79
C ALA A 46 16.04 9.05 7.98
N GLU A 47 15.36 7.91 8.20
CA GLU A 47 15.58 6.69 7.40
C GLU A 47 15.24 6.91 5.91
N PHE A 48 14.15 7.63 5.62
CA PHE A 48 13.77 7.94 4.24
C PHE A 48 14.74 8.92 3.59
N GLU A 49 15.14 9.99 4.28
CA GLU A 49 16.17 10.93 3.82
C GLU A 49 17.50 10.23 3.51
N ARG A 50 17.89 9.23 4.33
CA ARG A 50 19.06 8.41 4.04
C ARG A 50 18.91 7.64 2.73
N LEU A 51 17.75 7.03 2.46
CA LEU A 51 17.50 6.34 1.19
C LEU A 51 17.63 7.30 -0.01
N LEU A 52 17.07 8.51 0.09
CA LEU A 52 17.18 9.52 -0.96
C LEU A 52 18.64 9.92 -1.21
N ALA A 53 19.42 10.12 -0.15
CA ALA A 53 20.85 10.46 -0.25
C ALA A 53 21.67 9.32 -0.88
N VAL A 54 21.34 8.06 -0.57
CA VAL A 54 21.98 6.90 -1.22
C VAL A 54 21.67 6.89 -2.72
N MET A 55 20.41 7.06 -3.11
CA MET A 55 20.03 7.10 -4.53
C MET A 55 20.69 8.25 -5.29
N ASP A 56 20.71 9.45 -4.71
CA ASP A 56 21.36 10.60 -5.33
C ASP A 56 22.86 10.35 -5.54
N ARG A 57 23.54 9.73 -4.57
CA ARG A 57 24.94 9.35 -4.70
C ARG A 57 25.17 8.29 -5.78
N LEU A 58 24.29 7.31 -5.89
CA LEU A 58 24.38 6.24 -6.90
C LEU A 58 24.24 6.78 -8.32
N ARG A 59 23.29 7.69 -8.57
CA ARG A 59 23.05 8.23 -9.92
C ARG A 59 23.91 9.43 -10.31
N SER A 60 24.44 10.17 -9.34
CA SER A 60 25.29 11.34 -9.62
C SER A 60 26.65 10.96 -10.24
N PRO A 61 27.33 11.88 -10.95
CA PRO A 61 28.67 11.64 -11.49
C PRO A 61 29.65 11.06 -10.45
N GLY A 62 30.37 10.01 -10.84
CA GLY A 62 31.24 9.26 -9.93
C GLY A 62 30.51 8.31 -8.97
N GLY A 63 29.21 8.08 -9.19
CA GLY A 63 28.41 7.00 -8.63
C GLY A 63 28.50 5.71 -9.44
N CYS A 64 27.42 4.93 -9.43
CA CYS A 64 27.30 3.66 -10.14
C CYS A 64 26.91 3.90 -11.62
N PRO A 65 27.71 3.43 -12.60
CA PRO A 65 27.39 3.61 -14.02
C PRO A 65 26.06 2.96 -14.42
N TRP A 66 25.76 1.77 -13.89
CA TRP A 66 24.51 1.08 -14.19
C TRP A 66 23.31 1.88 -13.70
N ASP A 67 23.36 2.41 -12.48
CA ASP A 67 22.27 3.22 -11.94
C ASP A 67 22.07 4.50 -12.76
N ALA A 68 23.14 5.17 -13.17
CA ALA A 68 23.08 6.39 -13.98
C ALA A 68 22.44 6.18 -15.37
N GLU A 69 22.64 4.99 -15.98
CA GLU A 69 22.11 4.67 -17.32
C GLU A 69 20.61 4.31 -17.33
N GLN A 70 19.99 4.07 -16.17
CA GLN A 70 18.59 3.66 -16.12
C GLN A 70 17.62 4.79 -16.51
N THR A 71 16.56 4.40 -17.22
CA THR A 71 15.43 5.27 -17.62
C THR A 71 14.13 4.77 -16.99
N HIS A 72 13.03 5.53 -17.12
CA HIS A 72 11.72 5.04 -16.67
C HIS A 72 11.34 3.72 -17.34
N GLU A 73 11.62 3.58 -18.63
CA GLU A 73 11.28 2.41 -19.43
C GLU A 73 12.12 1.18 -19.07
N SER A 74 13.43 1.34 -18.83
CA SER A 74 14.30 0.21 -18.48
C SER A 74 13.94 -0.39 -17.12
N LEU A 75 13.43 0.43 -16.20
CA LEU A 75 13.05 0.02 -14.85
C LEU A 75 11.69 -0.67 -14.74
N LEU A 76 10.83 -0.58 -15.77
CA LEU A 76 9.47 -1.17 -15.72
C LEU A 76 9.51 -2.68 -15.47
N ARG A 77 10.53 -3.38 -15.98
CA ARG A 77 10.69 -4.82 -15.75
C ARG A 77 10.87 -5.11 -14.26
N TYR A 78 11.81 -4.42 -13.61
CA TYR A 78 12.10 -4.60 -12.19
C TYR A 78 10.90 -4.24 -11.33
N LEU A 79 10.24 -3.10 -11.60
CA LEU A 79 9.01 -2.74 -10.88
C LEU A 79 7.93 -3.82 -10.93
N VAL A 80 7.76 -4.50 -12.06
CA VAL A 80 6.82 -5.61 -12.18
C VAL A 80 7.32 -6.83 -11.40
N GLU A 81 8.59 -7.19 -11.53
CA GLU A 81 9.22 -8.29 -10.78
C GLU A 81 9.03 -8.08 -9.26
N GLU A 82 9.46 -6.95 -8.70
CA GLU A 82 9.33 -6.65 -7.26
C GLU A 82 7.86 -6.64 -6.78
N THR A 83 6.94 -6.20 -7.63
CA THR A 83 5.50 -6.24 -7.29
C THR A 83 5.02 -7.68 -7.11
N TYR A 84 5.52 -8.62 -7.91
CA TYR A 84 5.18 -10.04 -7.78
C TYR A 84 5.94 -10.72 -6.65
N GLU A 85 7.15 -10.28 -6.31
CA GLU A 85 7.86 -10.77 -5.13
C GLU A 85 7.14 -10.35 -3.84
N VAL A 86 6.57 -9.14 -3.76
CA VAL A 86 5.65 -8.76 -2.67
C VAL A 86 4.44 -9.70 -2.59
N VAL A 87 3.85 -10.08 -3.73
CA VAL A 87 2.72 -11.03 -3.76
C VAL A 87 3.15 -12.39 -3.23
N GLU A 88 4.29 -12.91 -3.68
CA GLU A 88 4.86 -14.17 -3.19
C GLU A 88 5.11 -14.12 -1.67
N ALA A 89 5.70 -13.03 -1.17
CA ALA A 89 5.93 -12.85 0.26
C ALA A 89 4.62 -12.87 1.07
N VAL A 90 3.53 -12.30 0.55
CA VAL A 90 2.21 -12.32 1.22
C VAL A 90 1.57 -13.71 1.18
N GLU A 91 1.65 -14.40 0.04
CA GLU A 91 1.01 -15.71 -0.20
C GLU A 91 1.81 -16.89 0.36
N SER A 92 3.07 -16.65 0.76
CA SER A 92 3.97 -17.68 1.25
C SER A 92 3.40 -18.47 2.44
N PRO A 93 3.49 -19.82 2.42
CA PRO A 93 3.10 -20.67 3.54
C PRO A 93 4.10 -20.64 4.71
N GLU A 94 5.19 -19.87 4.61
CA GLU A 94 6.24 -19.76 5.64
C GLU A 94 5.70 -19.25 6.99
N PRO A 95 6.40 -19.53 8.11
CA PRO A 95 6.05 -19.00 9.42
C PRO A 95 6.01 -17.45 9.44
N PRO A 96 5.17 -16.84 10.29
CA PRO A 96 4.94 -15.39 10.27
C PRO A 96 6.19 -14.50 10.35
N ALA A 97 7.22 -14.93 11.08
CA ALA A 97 8.47 -14.18 11.20
C ALA A 97 9.23 -14.11 9.86
N ARG A 98 9.38 -15.23 9.16
CA ARG A 98 10.02 -15.28 7.84
C ARG A 98 9.21 -14.54 6.79
N ARG A 99 7.88 -14.68 6.84
CA ARG A 99 6.97 -13.90 5.99
C ARG A 99 7.16 -12.40 6.18
N ARG A 100 7.31 -11.95 7.42
CA ARG A 100 7.55 -10.53 7.75
C ARG A 100 8.87 -10.04 7.18
N ASP A 101 9.93 -10.83 7.25
CA ASP A 101 11.25 -10.41 6.78
C ASP A 101 11.27 -10.29 5.25
N ALA A 102 10.77 -11.30 4.54
CA ALA A 102 10.57 -11.23 3.09
C ALA A 102 9.70 -10.02 2.71
N LEU A 103 8.55 -9.85 3.36
CA LEU A 103 7.65 -8.73 3.05
C LEU A 103 8.31 -7.35 3.25
N VAL A 104 9.23 -7.21 4.21
CA VAL A 104 9.94 -5.94 4.43
C VAL A 104 11.01 -5.69 3.37
N GLU A 105 11.67 -6.74 2.90
CA GLU A 105 12.62 -6.70 1.78
C GLU A 105 11.89 -6.26 0.51
N GLU A 106 10.85 -6.98 0.11
CA GLU A 106 10.13 -6.72 -1.14
C GLU A 106 9.38 -5.37 -1.16
N LEU A 107 8.80 -4.95 -0.03
CA LEU A 107 8.23 -3.61 0.08
C LEU A 107 9.31 -2.52 0.01
N GLY A 108 10.53 -2.83 0.45
CA GLY A 108 11.70 -1.99 0.30
C GLY A 108 12.08 -1.82 -1.17
N ASP A 109 12.05 -2.90 -1.95
CA ASP A 109 12.40 -2.86 -3.38
C ASP A 109 11.32 -2.16 -4.23
N VAL A 110 10.04 -2.34 -3.91
CA VAL A 110 8.98 -1.51 -4.51
C VAL A 110 9.15 -0.02 -4.15
N LEU A 111 9.54 0.30 -2.91
CA LEU A 111 9.83 1.68 -2.51
C LEU A 111 11.06 2.24 -3.22
N LEU A 112 12.10 1.41 -3.43
CA LEU A 112 13.28 1.76 -4.20
C LEU A 112 12.89 2.20 -5.61
N GLN A 113 12.02 1.46 -6.29
CA GLN A 113 11.54 1.84 -7.64
C GLN A 113 10.85 3.22 -7.65
N VAL A 114 10.05 3.55 -6.63
CA VAL A 114 9.42 4.89 -6.51
C VAL A 114 10.48 5.98 -6.36
N VAL A 115 11.48 5.77 -5.50
CA VAL A 115 12.59 6.72 -5.30
C VAL A 115 13.43 6.86 -6.57
N PHE A 116 13.72 5.76 -7.25
CA PHE A 116 14.51 5.73 -8.48
C PHE A 116 13.83 6.53 -9.59
N HIS A 117 12.56 6.26 -9.86
CA HIS A 117 11.78 7.03 -10.84
C HIS A 117 11.66 8.50 -10.47
N SER A 118 11.54 8.83 -9.18
CA SER A 118 11.50 10.22 -8.71
C SER A 118 12.84 10.93 -8.97
N ARG A 119 13.97 10.26 -8.74
CA ARG A 119 15.30 10.83 -9.00
C ARG A 119 15.58 11.02 -10.50
N ILE A 120 15.07 10.14 -11.37
CA ILE A 120 15.04 10.36 -12.83
C ILE A 120 14.13 11.55 -13.16
N GLY A 121 12.99 11.67 -12.46
CA GLY A 121 12.07 12.80 -12.53
C GLY A 121 12.76 14.16 -12.36
N GLU A 122 13.69 14.21 -11.40
CA GLU A 122 14.50 15.39 -11.11
C GLU A 122 15.48 15.75 -12.24
N GLU A 123 15.77 14.85 -13.18
CA GLU A 123 16.71 15.12 -14.28
C GLU A 123 16.01 15.73 -15.49
N HIS A 124 14.68 15.68 -15.56
CA HIS A 124 13.90 16.23 -16.67
C HIS A 124 13.99 17.76 -16.77
N GLU A 125 13.62 18.25 -17.95
CA GLU A 125 13.46 19.68 -18.22
C GLU A 125 12.50 20.34 -17.19
N PRO A 126 12.69 21.62 -16.84
CA PRO A 126 11.93 22.28 -15.77
C PRO A 126 10.40 22.15 -15.86
N ALA A 127 9.84 22.04 -17.06
CA ALA A 127 8.39 21.89 -17.26
C ALA A 127 7.85 20.48 -16.97
N GLN A 128 8.72 19.47 -16.92
CA GLN A 128 8.38 18.05 -16.72
C GLN A 128 8.99 17.46 -15.44
N ARG A 129 9.89 18.23 -14.80
CA ARG A 129 10.57 17.88 -13.56
C ARG A 129 9.58 17.64 -12.43
N PHE A 130 9.83 16.57 -11.67
CA PHE A 130 9.19 16.29 -10.39
C PHE A 130 10.17 15.52 -9.51
N ASP A 131 9.97 15.54 -8.20
CA ASP A 131 10.76 14.77 -7.25
C ASP A 131 9.90 13.87 -6.36
N VAL A 132 10.53 13.22 -5.38
CA VAL A 132 9.82 12.33 -4.46
C VAL A 132 8.86 13.08 -3.54
N SER A 133 9.12 14.36 -3.25
CA SER A 133 8.24 15.23 -2.46
C SER A 133 6.95 15.48 -3.21
N ASP A 134 7.03 15.74 -4.52
CA ASP A 134 5.85 15.88 -5.38
C ASP A 134 4.99 14.61 -5.37
N VAL A 135 5.62 13.42 -5.46
CA VAL A 135 4.94 12.13 -5.43
C VAL A 135 4.24 11.91 -4.09
N VAL A 136 4.95 12.14 -2.97
CA VAL A 136 4.42 11.97 -1.61
C VAL A 136 3.30 12.97 -1.32
N ALA A 137 3.46 14.24 -1.71
CA ALA A 137 2.42 15.26 -1.56
C ALA A 137 1.18 14.89 -2.37
N ALA A 138 1.34 14.52 -3.64
CA ALA A 138 0.23 14.17 -4.51
C ALA A 138 -0.58 12.96 -4.00
N VAL A 139 0.08 11.93 -3.45
CA VAL A 139 -0.64 10.79 -2.85
C VAL A 139 -1.28 11.18 -1.51
N THR A 140 -0.60 11.97 -0.69
CA THR A 140 -1.09 12.40 0.63
C THR A 140 -2.32 13.28 0.50
N ASP A 141 -2.24 14.34 -0.30
CA ASP A 141 -3.36 15.27 -0.55
C ASP A 141 -4.57 14.53 -1.13
N LYS A 142 -4.32 13.59 -2.04
CA LYS A 142 -5.37 12.73 -2.60
C LYS A 142 -6.02 11.85 -1.53
N LEU A 143 -5.26 11.28 -0.60
CA LEU A 143 -5.79 10.45 0.47
C LEU A 143 -6.58 11.30 1.48
N VAL A 144 -6.07 12.47 1.87
CA VAL A 144 -6.77 13.39 2.77
C VAL A 144 -8.10 13.84 2.14
N ARG A 145 -8.04 14.32 0.90
CA ARG A 145 -9.23 14.79 0.15
C ARG A 145 -10.32 13.75 -0.05
N ARG A 146 -9.94 12.49 -0.20
CA ARG A 146 -10.91 11.41 -0.41
C ARG A 146 -11.42 10.77 0.88
N HIS A 147 -10.94 11.20 2.05
CA HIS A 147 -11.41 10.72 3.37
C HIS A 147 -11.87 11.86 4.29
N PRO A 148 -12.85 12.71 3.88
CA PRO A 148 -13.34 13.80 4.72
C PRO A 148 -13.95 13.30 6.05
N ALA A 149 -14.45 12.07 6.11
CA ALA A 149 -14.92 11.46 7.35
C ALA A 149 -13.82 11.22 8.40
N VAL A 150 -12.56 11.13 7.95
CA VAL A 150 -11.39 10.91 8.83
C VAL A 150 -10.70 12.23 9.16
N PHE A 151 -10.55 13.11 8.16
CA PHE A 151 -9.74 14.34 8.28
C PHE A 151 -10.58 15.62 8.47
N GLY A 152 -11.90 15.56 8.40
CA GLY A 152 -12.79 16.72 8.40
C GLY A 152 -12.85 17.43 7.05
N GLU A 153 -13.91 18.20 6.80
CA GLU A 153 -14.05 18.98 5.55
C GLU A 153 -13.15 20.23 5.54
N ASP A 154 -12.82 20.76 6.72
CA ASP A 154 -12.04 22.00 6.86
C ASP A 154 -10.57 21.85 6.42
N VAL A 155 -9.98 20.65 6.58
CA VAL A 155 -8.60 20.35 6.12
C VAL A 155 -8.49 20.38 4.59
N LEU A 156 -9.62 20.32 3.87
CA LEU A 156 -9.62 20.40 2.39
C LEU A 156 -9.57 21.84 1.87
N THR A 157 -9.83 22.82 2.73
CA THR A 157 -9.85 24.25 2.37
C THR A 157 -8.57 24.97 2.81
N ALA A 158 -8.01 24.59 3.95
CA ALA A 158 -6.65 24.95 4.31
C ALA A 158 -5.72 23.96 3.62
N GLY A 159 -5.34 24.25 2.37
CA GLY A 159 -4.33 23.45 1.68
C GLY A 159 -3.18 23.14 2.64
N VAL A 160 -2.73 21.90 2.69
CA VAL A 160 -1.46 21.52 3.33
C VAL A 160 -0.31 22.06 2.45
N GLY A 161 -0.39 23.34 2.11
CA GLY A 161 0.59 24.14 1.40
C GLY A 161 1.53 24.75 2.43
N GLY A 162 2.20 23.90 3.20
CA GLY A 162 3.56 24.22 3.59
C GLY A 162 4.41 24.03 2.34
N ALA A 163 4.44 25.03 1.47
CA ALA A 163 5.42 25.08 0.39
C ALA A 163 6.80 25.01 1.04
N VAL A 164 7.44 23.84 1.02
CA VAL A 164 8.87 23.75 1.24
C VAL A 164 9.46 24.40 0.00
N ALA A 165 9.88 25.64 0.13
CA ALA A 165 10.63 26.33 -0.92
C ALA A 165 11.80 25.43 -1.35
N PRO A 166 12.12 25.34 -2.66
CA PRO A 166 13.24 24.53 -3.11
C PRO A 166 14.50 24.97 -2.37
N ALA A 167 15.22 24.00 -1.79
CA ALA A 167 16.46 24.26 -1.08
C ALA A 167 17.42 25.04 -2.01
N PRO A 168 17.99 26.19 -1.58
CA PRO A 168 18.98 26.88 -2.39
C PRO A 168 20.23 25.99 -2.54
N PRO A 169 20.95 26.04 -3.67
CA PRO A 169 22.15 25.24 -3.85
C PRO A 169 23.17 25.57 -2.77
N ALA A 170 23.75 24.52 -2.18
CA ALA A 170 24.73 24.60 -1.10
C ALA A 170 25.84 25.61 -1.42
N ARG A 171 25.87 26.72 -0.66
CA ARG A 171 27.00 27.66 -0.65
C ARG A 171 27.95 27.27 0.48
N ALA A 172 29.24 27.25 0.15
CA ALA A 172 30.35 26.99 1.05
C ALA A 172 30.30 27.88 2.31
N ALA A 173 30.58 27.28 3.46
CA ALA A 173 30.65 27.94 4.75
C ALA A 173 31.96 28.74 4.90
N ASP A 174 31.85 29.93 5.49
CA ASP A 174 32.94 30.70 6.10
C ASP A 174 32.49 31.06 7.53
N PRO A 175 33.29 30.87 8.60
CA PRO A 175 32.82 31.06 9.96
C PRO A 175 33.09 32.48 10.46
N GLY A 176 32.06 33.12 11.04
CA GLY A 176 32.16 34.43 11.66
C GLY A 176 31.24 34.56 12.89
N ASP A 177 31.89 34.76 14.03
CA ASP A 177 31.48 35.09 15.39
C ASP A 177 30.21 35.98 15.58
N GLY A 178 29.52 35.84 16.73
CA GLY A 178 28.62 36.88 17.21
C GLY A 178 27.52 36.48 18.20
N SER A 179 27.89 36.28 19.46
CA SER A 179 27.03 36.33 20.67
C SER A 179 25.90 37.38 20.64
N ARG A 180 24.69 37.03 21.15
CA ARG A 180 23.92 37.83 22.13
C ARG A 180 22.66 37.14 22.67
N ARG A 181 22.26 37.61 23.87
CA ARG A 181 21.44 37.00 24.93
C ARG A 181 19.93 37.28 24.83
N ALA A 182 19.16 36.33 25.37
CA ALA A 182 17.93 36.39 26.19
C ALA A 182 17.07 37.68 26.22
N SER A 183 15.74 37.54 26.11
CA SER A 183 14.79 37.61 27.25
C SER A 183 13.31 37.72 26.82
N GLY A 184 12.48 36.82 27.36
CA GLY A 184 11.12 36.97 27.88
C GLY A 184 10.00 37.64 27.07
N ASP A 185 8.88 36.91 26.87
CA ASP A 185 7.57 37.47 27.18
C ASP A 185 6.55 36.38 27.57
N ARG A 186 5.59 36.83 28.38
CA ARG A 186 4.64 36.13 29.22
C ARG A 186 3.58 35.34 28.46
N GLY A 187 3.15 34.26 29.12
CA GLY A 187 2.14 33.35 28.65
C GLY A 187 0.77 33.98 28.45
N GLN A 188 0.11 33.51 27.39
CA GLN A 188 -1.33 33.56 27.22
C GLN A 188 -1.75 32.11 26.94
N GLU A 189 -2.48 31.50 27.88
CA GLU A 189 -2.93 30.10 27.80
C GLU A 189 -3.82 29.90 26.56
N PRO A 190 -3.55 28.90 25.70
CA PRO A 190 -4.50 28.51 24.68
C PRO A 190 -5.64 27.70 25.33
N ALA A 191 -6.86 28.05 24.93
CA ALA A 191 -8.09 27.37 25.34
C ALA A 191 -8.00 25.85 25.05
N PRO A 192 -8.62 25.00 25.90
CA PRO A 192 -8.52 23.54 25.75
C PRO A 192 -9.11 23.11 24.41
N ALA A 193 -8.41 22.20 23.73
CA ALA A 193 -8.88 21.53 22.53
C ALA A 193 -10.26 20.91 22.81
N ALA A 194 -11.26 21.33 22.03
CA ALA A 194 -12.61 20.79 22.13
C ALA A 194 -12.55 19.27 21.93
N SER A 195 -13.08 18.53 22.91
CA SER A 195 -13.38 17.11 22.72
C SER A 195 -14.30 16.96 21.50
N PRO A 196 -14.16 15.91 20.68
CA PRO A 196 -15.04 15.70 19.54
C PRO A 196 -16.49 15.63 20.06
N PRO A 197 -17.45 16.34 19.43
CA PRO A 197 -18.83 16.29 19.87
C PRO A 197 -19.31 14.84 19.80
N GLY A 198 -19.86 14.38 20.93
CA GLY A 198 -20.32 13.01 21.08
C GLY A 198 -21.47 12.66 20.14
N GLY A 199 -21.56 11.37 19.79
CA GLY A 199 -22.82 10.74 19.42
C GLY A 199 -23.11 10.56 17.93
N ALA A 200 -22.24 10.96 17.00
CA ALA A 200 -22.39 10.55 15.61
C ALA A 200 -21.89 9.10 15.46
N GLU A 201 -22.81 8.18 15.15
CA GLU A 201 -22.47 6.81 14.80
C GLU A 201 -21.46 6.83 13.64
N ARG A 202 -20.33 6.14 13.83
CA ARG A 202 -19.27 6.13 12.82
C ARG A 202 -19.86 5.52 11.53
N PRO A 203 -19.73 6.18 10.36
CA PRO A 203 -20.31 5.67 9.13
C PRO A 203 -19.80 4.25 8.85
N GLY A 204 -20.72 3.38 8.40
CA GLY A 204 -20.41 2.00 8.08
C GLY A 204 -19.40 1.91 6.92
N THR A 205 -18.69 0.78 6.82
CA THR A 205 -17.68 0.55 5.77
C THR A 205 -18.24 0.70 4.35
N ALA A 206 -19.47 0.23 4.11
CA ALA A 206 -20.16 0.37 2.84
C ALA A 206 -20.48 1.84 2.48
N GLU A 207 -20.88 2.64 3.47
CA GLU A 207 -21.14 4.06 3.29
C GLU A 207 -19.84 4.83 2.97
N LEU A 208 -18.77 4.53 3.70
CA LEU A 208 -17.44 5.09 3.44
C LEU A 208 -16.94 4.75 2.04
N ALA A 209 -17.11 3.50 1.59
CA ALA A 209 -16.77 3.08 0.24
C ALA A 209 -17.58 3.82 -0.84
N ALA A 210 -18.88 4.02 -0.61
CA ALA A 210 -19.75 4.78 -1.52
C ALA A 210 -19.34 6.26 -1.62
N ARG A 211 -19.00 6.89 -0.48
CA ARG A 211 -18.49 8.27 -0.41
C ARG A 211 -17.15 8.40 -1.14
N TRP A 212 -16.22 7.48 -0.91
CA TRP A 212 -14.93 7.41 -1.61
C TRP A 212 -15.10 7.34 -3.13
N ASP A 213 -16.01 6.48 -3.59
CA ASP A 213 -16.32 6.35 -5.02
C ASP A 213 -16.96 7.63 -5.59
N ALA A 214 -17.78 8.35 -4.82
CA ALA A 214 -18.33 9.64 -5.24
C ALA A 214 -17.25 10.70 -5.42
N VAL A 215 -16.30 10.84 -4.48
CA VAL A 215 -15.18 11.78 -4.60
C VAL A 215 -14.32 11.45 -5.83
N LYS A 216 -14.04 10.16 -6.07
CA LYS A 216 -13.27 9.73 -7.24
C LYS A 216 -13.93 10.06 -8.57
N ARG A 217 -15.27 10.05 -8.63
CA ARG A 217 -16.01 10.47 -9.85
C ARG A 217 -15.93 11.98 -10.06
N ALA A 218 -16.10 12.77 -9.00
CA ALA A 218 -16.06 14.24 -9.08
C ALA A 218 -14.68 14.78 -9.55
N GLU A 219 -13.58 14.12 -9.16
CA GLU A 219 -12.22 14.53 -9.55
C GLU A 219 -11.88 14.26 -11.02
N LYS A 220 -12.67 13.45 -11.74
CA LYS A 220 -12.34 13.01 -13.09
C LYS A 220 -13.52 13.22 -14.04
N PRO A 221 -13.97 14.47 -14.25
CA PRO A 221 -15.13 14.76 -15.11
C PRO A 221 -14.92 14.31 -16.56
N GLN A 222 -13.67 14.20 -17.00
CA GLN A 222 -13.32 13.66 -18.32
C GLN A 222 -13.59 12.16 -18.48
N ARG A 223 -13.86 11.43 -17.38
CA ARG A 223 -14.23 10.00 -17.44
C ARG A 223 -15.73 9.87 -17.64
N THR A 224 -16.15 9.82 -18.89
CA THR A 224 -17.56 9.76 -19.29
C THR A 224 -18.04 8.34 -19.56
N ARG A 225 -17.12 7.39 -19.79
CA ARG A 225 -17.42 5.99 -20.10
C ARG A 225 -17.32 5.08 -18.87
N ILE A 226 -18.12 4.02 -18.85
CA ILE A 226 -18.20 3.03 -17.76
C ILE A 226 -16.80 2.49 -17.39
N PHE A 227 -15.98 2.15 -18.38
CA PHE A 227 -14.68 1.50 -18.18
C PHE A 227 -13.48 2.45 -18.12
N ASP A 228 -13.70 3.77 -18.13
CA ASP A 228 -12.60 4.75 -18.12
C ASP A 228 -11.67 4.59 -16.91
N GLY A 229 -10.36 4.59 -17.18
CA GLY A 229 -9.31 4.47 -16.17
C GLY A 229 -8.96 3.04 -15.74
N ILE A 230 -9.43 2.03 -16.47
CA ILE A 230 -8.82 0.70 -16.44
C ILE A 230 -7.57 0.75 -17.35
N PRO A 231 -6.35 0.49 -16.84
CA PRO A 231 -5.17 0.41 -17.69
C PRO A 231 -5.29 -0.75 -18.69
N PRO A 232 -5.08 -0.52 -20.00
CA PRO A 232 -5.27 -1.54 -21.04
C PRO A 232 -4.19 -2.63 -21.02
N ALA A 233 -3.08 -2.39 -20.32
CA ALA A 233 -1.94 -3.28 -20.18
C ALA A 233 -2.03 -4.23 -18.97
N LEU A 234 -3.13 -4.21 -18.19
CA LEU A 234 -3.29 -5.16 -17.09
C LEU A 234 -3.30 -6.61 -17.59
N PRO A 235 -2.74 -7.56 -16.81
CA PRO A 235 -2.97 -8.98 -17.01
C PRO A 235 -4.46 -9.31 -17.09
N ALA A 236 -4.84 -10.32 -17.87
CA ALA A 236 -6.21 -10.52 -18.29
C ALA A 236 -7.18 -10.77 -17.13
N LEU A 237 -6.75 -11.48 -16.08
CA LEU A 237 -7.53 -11.69 -14.86
C LEU A 237 -7.81 -10.36 -14.15
N ALA A 238 -6.77 -9.58 -13.84
CA ALA A 238 -6.91 -8.27 -13.21
C ALA A 238 -7.73 -7.27 -14.05
N LEU A 239 -7.57 -7.33 -15.38
CA LEU A 239 -8.37 -6.56 -16.33
C LEU A 239 -9.85 -6.96 -16.24
N GLY A 240 -10.13 -8.26 -16.24
CA GLY A 240 -11.48 -8.82 -16.10
C GLY A 240 -12.15 -8.44 -14.79
N GLU A 241 -11.44 -8.57 -13.66
CA GLU A 241 -11.95 -8.18 -12.35
C GLU A 241 -12.31 -6.69 -12.27
N LYS A 242 -11.45 -5.81 -12.80
CA LYS A 242 -11.76 -4.37 -12.84
C LYS A 242 -12.92 -4.06 -13.76
N ALA A 243 -13.00 -4.72 -14.93
CA ALA A 243 -14.13 -4.56 -15.85
C ALA A 243 -15.44 -5.00 -15.17
N LEU A 244 -15.49 -6.21 -14.60
CA LEU A 244 -16.68 -6.71 -13.89
C LEU A 244 -17.04 -5.84 -12.69
N SER A 245 -16.06 -5.38 -11.90
CA SER A 245 -16.29 -4.46 -10.77
C SER A 245 -16.94 -3.14 -11.20
N LYS A 246 -16.49 -2.55 -12.31
CA LYS A 246 -17.11 -1.34 -12.88
C LYS A 246 -18.48 -1.63 -13.48
N ALA A 247 -18.61 -2.73 -14.21
CA ALA A 247 -19.88 -3.13 -14.82
C ALA A 247 -20.98 -3.32 -13.76
N ARG A 248 -20.68 -3.98 -12.63
CA ARG A 248 -21.58 -4.08 -11.47
C ARG A 248 -21.96 -2.71 -10.91
N ARG A 249 -20.97 -1.83 -10.71
CA ARG A 249 -21.19 -0.47 -10.18
C ARG A 249 -22.09 0.39 -11.06
N HIS A 250 -22.06 0.16 -12.37
CA HIS A 250 -22.88 0.88 -13.34
C HIS A 250 -24.13 0.12 -13.77
N GLY A 251 -24.46 -1.03 -13.14
CA GLY A 251 -25.68 -1.78 -13.40
C GLY A 251 -25.74 -2.44 -14.78
N VAL A 252 -24.60 -2.82 -15.35
CA VAL A 252 -24.54 -3.54 -16.64
C VAL A 252 -25.27 -4.88 -16.53
N ALA A 253 -26.20 -5.13 -17.45
CA ALA A 253 -27.04 -6.32 -17.44
C ALA A 253 -26.21 -7.61 -17.61
N GLY A 254 -26.64 -8.69 -16.93
CA GLY A 254 -25.99 -10.01 -17.02
C GLY A 254 -24.72 -10.16 -16.17
N VAL A 255 -24.26 -9.10 -15.50
CA VAL A 255 -23.12 -9.18 -14.57
C VAL A 255 -23.61 -9.58 -13.18
N PRO A 256 -23.19 -10.74 -12.63
CA PRO A 256 -23.63 -11.16 -11.30
C PRO A 256 -23.13 -10.18 -10.24
N PRO A 257 -23.89 -9.95 -9.15
CA PRO A 257 -23.42 -9.17 -8.02
C PRO A 257 -22.20 -9.82 -7.38
N THR A 258 -21.43 -9.05 -6.63
CA THR A 258 -20.36 -9.63 -5.78
C THR A 258 -21.02 -10.55 -4.75
N GLY A 259 -20.59 -11.81 -4.69
CA GLY A 259 -21.04 -12.76 -3.68
C GLY A 259 -20.55 -12.39 -2.28
N PRO A 260 -21.06 -13.07 -1.23
CA PRO A 260 -20.52 -12.91 0.12
C PRO A 260 -19.05 -13.33 0.15
N GLU A 261 -18.26 -12.62 0.95
CA GLU A 261 -16.87 -12.99 1.19
C GLU A 261 -16.83 -14.31 1.98
N PRO A 262 -16.01 -15.31 1.56
CA PRO A 262 -15.92 -16.56 2.28
C PRO A 262 -15.35 -16.35 3.69
N ALA A 263 -15.83 -17.15 4.64
CA ALA A 263 -15.29 -17.13 6.00
C ALA A 263 -13.79 -17.49 5.97
N PRO A 264 -12.94 -16.95 6.88
CA PRO A 264 -11.50 -17.19 6.87
C PRO A 264 -11.12 -18.68 6.80
N GLU A 265 -11.85 -19.53 7.50
CA GLU A 265 -11.67 -20.98 7.53
C GLU A 265 -12.07 -21.69 6.23
N GLN A 266 -12.92 -21.08 5.40
CA GLN A 266 -13.36 -21.61 4.11
C GLN A 266 -12.56 -21.04 2.94
N ARG A 267 -11.96 -19.86 3.12
CA ARG A 267 -11.25 -19.11 2.09
C ARG A 267 -10.19 -19.96 1.40
N GLU A 268 -9.33 -20.60 2.17
CA GLU A 268 -8.24 -21.40 1.64
C GLU A 268 -8.75 -22.57 0.78
N ALA A 269 -9.86 -23.21 1.19
CA ALA A 269 -10.48 -24.29 0.41
C ALA A 269 -11.14 -23.77 -0.88
N ALA A 270 -11.83 -22.63 -0.80
CA ALA A 270 -12.45 -22.00 -1.97
C ALA A 270 -11.40 -21.49 -2.98
N GLU A 271 -10.30 -20.93 -2.51
CA GLU A 271 -9.17 -20.49 -3.34
C GLU A 271 -8.48 -21.67 -4.01
N ARG A 272 -8.28 -22.79 -3.30
CA ARG A 272 -7.79 -24.04 -3.90
C ARG A 272 -8.70 -24.54 -5.02
N GLU A 273 -10.00 -24.67 -4.77
CA GLU A 273 -10.96 -25.15 -5.76
C GLU A 273 -11.01 -24.26 -7.01
N LEU A 274 -11.01 -22.94 -6.81
CA LEU A 274 -10.95 -21.97 -7.90
C LEU A 274 -9.62 -22.08 -8.67
N GLY A 275 -8.50 -22.23 -7.96
CA GLY A 275 -7.18 -22.43 -8.55
C GLY A 275 -7.14 -23.67 -9.45
N ASP A 276 -7.68 -24.80 -8.98
CA ASP A 276 -7.78 -26.04 -9.76
C ASP A 276 -8.65 -25.89 -11.01
N GLU A 277 -9.77 -25.14 -10.93
CA GLU A 277 -10.62 -24.82 -12.08
C GLU A 277 -9.86 -23.98 -13.11
N LEU A 278 -9.21 -22.91 -12.67
CA LEU A 278 -8.43 -22.01 -13.55
C LEU A 278 -7.27 -22.77 -14.21
N LEU A 279 -6.52 -23.57 -13.45
CA LEU A 279 -5.43 -24.38 -13.98
C LEU A 279 -5.93 -25.37 -15.03
N ARG A 280 -7.10 -25.98 -14.81
CA ARG A 280 -7.70 -26.89 -15.80
C ARG A 280 -8.06 -26.18 -17.10
N ARG A 281 -8.54 -24.93 -17.04
CA ARG A 281 -8.80 -24.11 -18.25
C ARG A 281 -7.51 -23.75 -18.99
N VAL A 282 -6.45 -23.44 -18.27
CA VAL A 282 -5.12 -23.21 -18.87
C VAL A 282 -4.61 -24.48 -19.54
N ALA A 283 -4.73 -25.65 -18.89
CA ALA A 283 -4.35 -26.93 -19.45
C ALA A 283 -5.18 -27.29 -20.70
N GLU A 284 -6.49 -27.04 -20.67
CA GLU A 284 -7.39 -27.23 -21.82
C GLU A 284 -6.98 -26.32 -23.00
N ALA A 285 -6.73 -25.03 -22.75
CA ALA A 285 -6.25 -24.11 -23.79
C ALA A 285 -4.91 -24.59 -24.38
N SER A 286 -3.96 -24.97 -23.53
CA SER A 286 -2.66 -25.49 -23.96
C SER A 286 -2.78 -26.76 -24.81
N ALA A 287 -3.67 -27.69 -24.44
CA ALA A 287 -3.90 -28.92 -25.20
C ALA A 287 -4.44 -28.65 -26.61
N HIS A 288 -5.09 -27.50 -26.83
CA HIS A 288 -5.58 -27.05 -28.12
C HIS A 288 -4.64 -26.05 -28.82
N GLY A 289 -3.43 -25.82 -28.29
CA GLY A 289 -2.47 -24.86 -28.84
C GLY A 289 -2.91 -23.39 -28.71
N LEU A 290 -3.77 -23.09 -27.73
CA LEU A 290 -4.28 -21.75 -27.45
C LEU A 290 -3.52 -21.11 -26.28
N ASP A 291 -3.31 -19.80 -26.35
CA ASP A 291 -2.81 -18.98 -25.25
C ASP A 291 -3.99 -18.51 -24.38
N ALA A 292 -4.07 -19.03 -23.15
CA ALA A 292 -5.17 -18.75 -22.22
C ALA A 292 -5.25 -17.27 -21.81
N GLU A 293 -4.11 -16.62 -21.58
CA GLU A 293 -4.02 -15.21 -21.19
C GLU A 293 -4.50 -14.31 -22.35
N ARG A 294 -4.06 -14.58 -23.58
CA ARG A 294 -4.53 -13.89 -24.78
C ARG A 294 -6.03 -14.13 -25.02
N ALA A 295 -6.50 -15.36 -24.84
CA ALA A 295 -7.90 -15.72 -25.01
C ALA A 295 -8.80 -14.95 -24.02
N LEU A 296 -8.42 -14.93 -22.73
CA LEU A 296 -9.13 -14.19 -21.70
C LEU A 296 -9.07 -12.69 -21.95
N ARG A 297 -7.90 -12.13 -22.31
CA ARG A 297 -7.76 -10.70 -22.65
C ARG A 297 -8.68 -10.31 -23.80
N GLY A 298 -8.77 -11.16 -24.83
CA GLY A 298 -9.70 -10.98 -25.95
C GLY A 298 -11.17 -11.00 -25.50
N ALA A 299 -11.55 -11.92 -24.62
CA ALA A 299 -12.90 -11.99 -24.06
C ALA A 299 -13.26 -10.74 -23.24
N VAL A 300 -12.37 -10.29 -22.35
CA VAL A 300 -12.59 -9.09 -21.54
C VAL A 300 -12.70 -7.84 -22.42
N ARG A 301 -11.85 -7.71 -23.46
CA ARG A 301 -11.93 -6.59 -24.40
C ARG A 301 -13.24 -6.57 -25.20
N ARG A 302 -13.74 -7.74 -25.62
CA ARG A 302 -15.08 -7.85 -26.25
C ARG A 302 -16.18 -7.43 -25.30
N PHE A 303 -16.17 -7.93 -24.06
CA PHE A 303 -17.12 -7.54 -23.03
C PHE A 303 -17.13 -6.01 -22.81
N VAL A 304 -15.96 -5.39 -22.70
CA VAL A 304 -15.86 -3.92 -22.58
C VAL A 304 -16.43 -3.23 -23.81
N ALA A 305 -16.03 -3.68 -25.01
CA ALA A 305 -16.49 -3.08 -26.27
C ALA A 305 -18.01 -3.15 -26.47
N GLU A 306 -18.62 -4.28 -26.12
CA GLU A 306 -20.06 -4.52 -26.21
C GLU A 306 -20.88 -3.61 -25.27
N ASN A 307 -20.29 -3.16 -24.16
CA ASN A 307 -21.01 -2.40 -23.13
C ASN A 307 -20.69 -0.89 -23.14
N ASP A 308 -19.61 -0.46 -23.78
CA ASP A 308 -19.10 0.93 -23.64
C ASP A 308 -18.08 1.34 -24.73
N GLY A 309 -17.91 0.53 -25.79
CA GLY A 309 -16.88 0.72 -26.80
C GLY A 309 -15.47 0.33 -26.34
N PRO A 310 -14.45 0.33 -27.24
CA PRO A 310 -13.11 -0.14 -26.90
C PRO A 310 -12.44 0.77 -25.85
N LEU A 311 -11.61 0.17 -24.99
CA LEU A 311 -10.73 0.93 -24.09
C LEU A 311 -9.83 1.84 -24.93
N ALA A 312 -9.71 3.10 -24.53
CA ALA A 312 -8.72 3.99 -25.13
C ALA A 312 -7.31 3.45 -24.85
N GLY A 313 -6.47 3.45 -25.88
CA GLY A 313 -5.05 3.09 -25.80
C GLY A 313 -4.24 4.13 -25.05
#